data_AF-A0A509LGL4-F1
#
_entry.id   AF-A0A509LGL4-F1
#
_cell.length_a   1.000
_cell.length_b   1.000
_cell.length_c   1.000
_cell.angle_alpha   90.00
_cell.angle_beta   90.00
_cell.angle_gamma   90.00
#
_symmetry.space_group_name_H-M   'P 1'
#
loop_
_entity.id
_entity.type
_entity.pdbx_description
1 polymer ?
#
loop_
_entity_poly.entity_id
_entity_poly.type
_entity_poly.pdbx_seq_one_letter_code
_entity_poly.pdbx_strand_id
1 'polypeptide(L)' 'MPMQVCAGAMLQCSFGVAPSALVVTPENKVLTTTPDANIMDHKPIKNIISFGMCTTQSNPAVAAATSAATSA' A
#
# COMPACT_ATOMS: atom_id res chain seq x y z
N MET A 1 2.23 -10.89 -22.77
CA MET A 1 2.78 -9.52 -22.58
C MET A 1 2.52 -9.12 -21.15
N PRO A 2 3.52 -8.68 -20.38
CA PRO A 2 3.31 -8.18 -19.02
C PRO A 2 2.48 -6.88 -19.04
N MET A 3 1.54 -6.74 -18.12
CA MET A 3 0.76 -5.51 -17.94
C MET A 3 1.53 -4.55 -17.03
N GLN A 4 1.68 -3.32 -17.48
CA GLN A 4 2.32 -2.27 -16.69
C GLN A 4 1.36 -1.78 -15.60
N VAL A 5 1.92 -1.51 -14.41
CA VAL A 5 1.16 -0.94 -13.30
C VAL A 5 1.10 0.57 -13.50
N CYS A 6 -0.11 1.14 -13.54
CA CYS A 6 -0.33 2.57 -13.69
C CYS A 6 -1.01 3.17 -12.44
N ALA A 7 -1.12 4.49 -12.41
CA ALA A 7 -1.86 5.23 -11.39
C ALA A 7 -3.28 4.66 -11.19
N GLY A 8 -3.66 4.43 -9.94
CA GLY A 8 -4.96 3.84 -9.59
C GLY A 8 -4.98 2.32 -9.55
N ALA A 9 -3.85 1.64 -9.77
CA ALA A 9 -3.76 0.20 -9.56
C ALA A 9 -4.10 -0.17 -8.11
N MET A 10 -4.91 -1.22 -7.93
CA MET A 10 -5.25 -1.73 -6.60
C MET A 10 -4.12 -2.63 -6.08
N LEU A 11 -3.50 -2.21 -4.99
CA LEU A 11 -2.54 -2.97 -4.22
C LEU A 11 -3.28 -3.76 -3.13
N GLN A 12 -2.82 -4.98 -2.86
CA GLN A 12 -3.32 -5.81 -1.77
C GLN A 12 -2.16 -6.22 -0.87
N CYS A 13 -2.25 -5.86 0.41
CA CYS A 13 -1.33 -6.37 1.42
C CYS A 13 -1.98 -7.58 2.10
N SER A 14 -1.27 -8.70 2.19
CA SER A 14 -1.76 -9.92 2.85
C SER A 14 -2.11 -9.73 4.34
N PHE A 15 -1.62 -8.66 4.95
CA PHE A 15 -1.85 -8.30 6.36
C PHE A 15 -2.70 -7.03 6.53
N GLY A 16 -3.22 -6.46 5.44
CA GLY A 16 -4.09 -5.28 5.48
C GLY A 16 -5.56 -5.68 5.36
N VAL A 17 -6.44 -4.97 6.05
CA VAL A 17 -7.90 -5.20 5.97
C VAL A 17 -8.55 -4.56 4.75
N ALA A 18 -7.88 -3.63 4.08
CA ALA A 18 -8.42 -2.94 2.91
C ALA A 18 -7.42 -2.86 1.75
N PRO A 19 -7.89 -3.00 0.49
CA PRO A 19 -7.07 -2.71 -0.67
C PRO A 19 -6.71 -1.22 -0.71
N SER A 20 -5.53 -0.92 -1.24
CA SER A 20 -4.97 0.43 -1.31
C SER A 20 -4.76 0.82 -2.77
N ALA A 21 -5.10 2.04 -3.15
CA ALA A 21 -4.86 2.54 -4.51
C ALA A 21 -3.43 3.09 -4.62
N LEU A 22 -2.68 2.67 -5.63
CA LEU A 22 -1.36 3.21 -5.94
C LEU A 22 -1.51 4.63 -6.50
N VAL A 23 -0.91 5.58 -5.80
CA VAL A 23 -0.81 6.97 -6.24
C VAL A 23 0.53 7.14 -6.94
N VAL A 24 0.51 7.45 -8.24
CA VAL A 24 1.72 7.72 -9.02
C VAL A 24 1.74 9.21 -9.34
N THR A 25 2.69 9.93 -8.75
CA THR A 25 2.90 11.35 -9.08
C THR A 25 3.60 11.46 -10.43
N PRO A 26 3.20 12.39 -11.34
CA PRO A 26 3.78 12.55 -12.68
C PRO A 26 5.20 13.18 -12.68
N GLU A 27 5.98 12.96 -11.62
CA GLU A 27 7.33 13.51 -11.43
C GLU A 27 8.33 12.95 -12.45
N ASN A 28 8.20 11.67 -12.78
CA ASN A 28 9.11 10.99 -13.71
C ASN A 28 8.68 11.07 -15.18
N LYS A 29 7.52 11.69 -15.47
CA LYS A 29 6.97 11.92 -16.82
C LYS A 29 6.87 10.67 -17.72
N VAL A 30 6.92 9.46 -17.14
CA VAL A 30 6.61 8.22 -17.84
C VAL A 30 5.08 8.09 -17.85
N LEU A 31 4.51 8.42 -19.00
CA LEU A 31 3.07 8.57 -19.18
C LEU A 31 2.63 7.64 -20.30
N THR A 32 1.69 6.74 -19.98
CA THR A 32 0.80 6.15 -20.97
C THR A 32 -0.48 7.01 -21.03
N THR A 33 -1.67 6.40 -21.08
CA THR A 33 -2.94 7.13 -20.85
C THR A 33 -3.02 7.66 -19.41
N THR A 34 -2.28 7.04 -18.48
CA THR A 34 -2.17 7.41 -17.08
C THR A 34 -0.69 7.37 -16.65
N PRO A 35 -0.28 8.04 -15.56
CA PRO A 35 1.09 7.96 -15.05
C PRO A 35 1.48 6.52 -14.71
N ASP A 36 2.65 6.09 -15.17
CA ASP A 36 3.14 4.74 -14.96
C ASP A 36 3.95 4.62 -13.68
N ALA A 37 3.75 3.53 -12.95
CA ALA A 37 4.48 3.26 -11.72
C ALA A 37 5.91 2.81 -12.01
N ASN A 38 6.86 3.26 -11.19
CA ASN A 38 8.24 2.82 -11.22
C ASN A 38 8.72 2.38 -9.82
N ILE A 39 9.96 1.89 -9.75
CA ILE A 39 10.54 1.38 -8.49
C ILE A 39 10.68 2.45 -7.39
N MET A 40 10.69 3.73 -7.76
CA MET A 40 10.75 4.84 -6.80
C MET A 40 9.41 5.10 -6.11
N ASP A 41 8.30 4.57 -6.63
CA ASP A 41 6.93 4.73 -6.08
C ASP A 41 6.64 3.81 -4.87
N HIS A 42 7.68 3.26 -4.23
CA HIS A 42 7.58 2.52 -2.97
C HIS A 42 7.38 3.40 -1.72
N LYS A 43 7.27 4.73 -1.86
CA LYS A 43 7.24 5.66 -0.72
C LYS A 43 5.91 5.55 0.05
N PRO A 44 5.94 5.27 1.36
CA PRO A 44 4.75 5.27 2.21
C PRO A 44 4.07 6.64 2.22
N ILE A 45 2.73 6.66 2.26
CA ILE A 45 1.87 7.86 2.37
C ILE A 45 1.89 8.76 1.12
N LYS A 46 2.98 8.78 0.35
CA LYS A 46 3.06 9.48 -0.93
C LYS A 46 2.49 8.66 -2.09
N ASN A 47 2.97 7.43 -2.23
CA ASN A 47 2.64 6.57 -3.37
C ASN A 47 1.83 5.35 -2.95
N ILE A 48 2.23 4.71 -1.84
CA ILE A 48 1.51 3.60 -1.23
C ILE A 48 0.79 4.13 0.01
N ILE A 49 -0.52 4.33 -0.10
CA ILE A 49 -1.37 4.73 1.04
C ILE A 49 -1.64 3.51 1.95
N SER A 50 -2.24 3.76 3.13
CA SER A 50 -2.48 2.70 4.11
C SER A 50 -3.44 1.62 3.58
N PHE A 51 -3.15 0.36 3.91
CA PHE A 51 -4.03 -0.77 3.66
C PHE A 51 -5.10 -0.93 4.77
N GLY A 52 -5.51 0.19 5.35
CA GLY A 52 -6.33 0.23 6.57
C GLY A 52 -5.57 -0.26 7.81
N MET A 53 -6.25 -1.09 8.60
CA MET A 53 -5.69 -1.76 9.78
C MET A 53 -4.74 -2.89 9.37
N CYS A 54 -3.56 -2.91 9.97
CA CYS A 54 -2.61 -4.00 9.77
C CYS A 54 -2.90 -5.12 10.79
N THR A 55 -2.68 -6.38 10.41
CA THR A 55 -2.84 -7.56 11.28
C THR A 55 -1.50 -8.19 11.66
N THR A 56 -0.38 -7.64 11.19
CA THR A 56 0.95 -8.17 11.52
C THR A 56 1.40 -7.75 12.92
N GLN A 57 1.99 -8.69 13.65
CA GLN A 57 2.57 -8.46 14.98
C GLN A 57 3.78 -7.52 14.94
N SER A 58 4.39 -7.29 13.76
CA SER A 58 5.47 -6.31 13.60
C SER A 58 4.99 -4.86 13.71
N ASN A 59 3.69 -4.60 13.64
CA ASN A 59 3.14 -3.27 13.91
C ASN A 59 2.87 -3.13 15.42
N PRO A 60 3.57 -2.23 16.13
CA PRO A 60 3.47 -2.12 17.59
C PRO A 60 2.06 -1.77 18.10
N ALA A 61 1.26 -1.04 17.32
CA ALA A 61 -0.13 -0.73 17.69
C ALA A 61 -1.05 -1.98 17.60
N VAL A 62 -0.77 -2.86 16.64
CA VAL A 62 -1.49 -4.13 16.44
C VAL A 62 -1.04 -5.15 17.48
N ALA A 63 0.26 -5.20 17.77
CA ALA A 63 0.81 -6.04 18.81
C ALA A 63 0.18 -5.75 20.18
N ALA A 64 0.03 -4.45 20.51
CA ALA A 64 -0.62 -4.01 21.73
C ALA A 64 -2.10 -4.40 21.78
N ALA A 65 -2.85 -4.24 20.69
CA ALA A 65 -4.26 -4.61 20.61
C ALA A 65 -4.48 -6.14 20.74
N THR A 66 -3.61 -6.96 20.14
CA THR A 66 -3.69 -8.43 20.25
C THR A 66 -3.31 -8.93 21.64
N SER A 67 -2.32 -8.31 22.31
CA SER A 67 -1.98 -8.65 23.71
C SER A 67 -3.11 -8.33 24.71
N ALA A 68 -3.92 -7.31 24.41
CA ALA A 68 -5.09 -6.98 25.20
C ALA A 68 -6.26 -7.96 24.94
N ALA A 69 -6.34 -8.60 23.77
CA ALA A 69 -7.38 -9.56 23.43
C ALA A 69 -7.13 -10.97 24.01
N THR A 70 -5.88 -11.35 24.27
CA THR A 70 -5.52 -12.65 24.87
C THR A 70 -5.55 -12.67 26.39
N SER A 71 -5.86 -11.55 27.05
CA SER A 71 -5.96 -11.42 28.51
C SER A 71 -7.40 -11.23 29.03
N ALA A 72 -8.42 -11.53 28.22
CA ALA A 72 -9.84 -11.54 28.59
C ALA A 72 -10.45 -12.93 28.45
#